data_AF-A0A9W9WXJ3-F1
#
_entry.id   AF-A0A9W9WXJ3-F1
#
_cell.length_a   1.000
_cell.length_b   1.000
_cell.length_c   1.000
_cell.angle_alpha   90.00
_cell.angle_beta   90.00
_cell.angle_gamma   90.00
#
_symmetry.space_group_name_H-M   'P 1'
#
loop_
_entity.id
_entity.type
_entity.pdbx_description
1 polymer ?
#
loop_
_entity_poly.entity_id
_entity_poly.type
_entity_poly.pdbx_seq_one_letter_code
_entity_poly.pdbx_strand_id
1 'polypeptide(L)'
;MAPPARTNQSQTRPPRVIDARSFAAARASGGEQPKIIRSPRSRNVRGGNQPPNRKPKPSAKAAKAAKGNKNGPRRNARSSENDEGEDAEAAAIDQILQEQVVKSRPTPIRYEPQEINYSTLKETWPSIPTDMNSRSAAVYEKLSSLGGRFANGYVPPYELGRRLWKGQSVLFHNENDKAEALEETKRLAQLRADRISQRKGDLVEPRNVEFSPIDAANTKSLMGTFVQGNYPKSEVGKDGHAVLGEVSKNLRNNGTYQTTGKTSQFIAKVESLVSAGRKTKSV
;
A
#
# COMPACT_ATOMS: atom_id res chain seq x y z
N MET A 1 36.01 2.71 -61.64
CA MET A 1 35.48 1.32 -61.63
C MET A 1 35.03 1.04 -60.20
N ALA A 2 33.73 0.80 -60.00
CA ALA A 2 33.10 0.76 -58.68
C ALA A 2 33.32 -0.58 -57.94
N PRO A 3 33.45 -0.56 -56.60
CA PRO A 3 33.37 -1.78 -55.79
C PRO A 3 31.90 -2.21 -55.55
N PRO A 4 31.63 -3.51 -55.34
CA PRO A 4 30.28 -4.06 -55.34
C PRO A 4 29.45 -3.66 -54.10
N ALA A 5 28.17 -3.44 -54.34
CA ALA A 5 27.16 -3.12 -53.34
C ALA A 5 26.93 -4.29 -52.36
N ARG A 6 27.07 -4.02 -51.05
CA ARG A 6 26.65 -4.91 -49.97
C ARG A 6 25.13 -4.91 -49.85
N THR A 7 24.49 -6.05 -50.06
CA THR A 7 23.08 -6.29 -49.75
C THR A 7 22.91 -6.52 -48.25
N ASN A 8 22.75 -5.46 -47.46
CA ASN A 8 22.32 -5.58 -46.06
C ASN A 8 20.80 -5.84 -46.04
N GLN A 9 20.41 -7.11 -46.16
CA GLN A 9 19.07 -7.54 -45.83
C GLN A 9 18.88 -7.36 -44.31
N SER A 10 18.10 -6.36 -43.94
CA SER A 10 17.61 -6.15 -42.59
C SER A 10 16.64 -7.28 -42.22
N GLN A 11 17.18 -8.41 -41.77
CA GLN A 11 16.39 -9.41 -41.07
C GLN A 11 16.01 -8.85 -39.71
N THR A 12 14.75 -8.41 -39.59
CA THR A 12 14.10 -8.09 -38.33
C THR A 12 14.08 -9.34 -37.46
N ARG A 13 14.99 -9.41 -36.49
CA ARG A 13 14.99 -10.47 -35.46
C ARG A 13 13.68 -10.38 -34.66
N PRO A 14 13.07 -11.52 -34.30
CA PRO A 14 11.89 -11.52 -33.44
C PRO A 14 12.23 -10.89 -32.07
N PRO A 15 11.26 -10.20 -31.43
CA PRO A 15 11.48 -9.58 -30.13
C PRO A 15 11.86 -10.65 -29.10
N ARG A 16 12.98 -10.46 -28.41
CA ARG A 16 13.39 -11.34 -27.31
C ARG A 16 12.44 -11.13 -26.14
N VAL A 17 11.92 -12.23 -25.59
CA VAL A 17 11.17 -12.23 -24.33
C VAL A 17 12.14 -11.81 -23.22
N ILE A 18 11.87 -10.68 -22.58
CA ILE A 18 12.68 -10.17 -21.46
C ILE A 18 12.04 -10.70 -20.18
N ASP A 19 12.69 -11.66 -19.52
CA ASP A 19 12.26 -12.16 -18.22
C ASP A 19 12.57 -11.13 -17.13
N ALA A 20 11.55 -10.71 -16.38
CA ALA A 20 11.70 -9.76 -15.27
C ALA A 20 12.68 -10.25 -14.19
N ARG A 21 12.90 -11.56 -14.06
CA ARG A 21 13.86 -12.16 -13.12
C ARG A 21 15.31 -11.83 -13.47
N SER A 22 15.59 -11.53 -14.73
CA SER A 22 16.93 -11.14 -15.19
C SER A 22 17.36 -9.73 -14.73
N PHE A 23 16.44 -8.91 -14.20
CA PHE A 23 16.77 -7.64 -13.56
C PHE A 23 17.19 -7.77 -12.10
N ALA A 24 16.78 -8.85 -11.41
CA ALA A 24 17.06 -9.04 -9.98
C ALA A 24 18.31 -9.91 -9.73
N ALA A 25 18.87 -10.56 -10.76
CA ALA A 25 20.09 -11.34 -10.63
C ALA A 25 21.32 -10.42 -10.56
N ALA A 26 21.85 -10.20 -9.36
CA ALA A 26 23.19 -9.64 -9.18
C ALA A 26 24.21 -10.59 -9.83
N ARG A 27 24.80 -10.19 -10.97
CA ARG A 27 25.89 -10.97 -11.58
C ARG A 27 27.22 -10.64 -10.92
N ALA A 28 27.90 -11.71 -10.52
CA ALA A 28 29.29 -11.70 -10.12
C ALA A 28 30.21 -11.27 -11.28
N SER A 29 31.15 -10.37 -10.97
CA SER A 29 32.36 -10.02 -11.72
C SER A 29 32.22 -9.34 -13.10
N GLY A 30 32.50 -8.03 -13.13
CA GLY A 30 33.46 -7.46 -14.08
C GLY A 30 33.04 -7.16 -15.53
N GLY A 31 31.80 -6.74 -15.83
CA GLY A 31 31.40 -6.32 -17.18
C GLY A 31 30.59 -5.02 -17.22
N GLU A 32 30.93 -4.10 -18.14
CA GLU A 32 30.29 -2.79 -18.35
C GLU A 32 28.77 -2.85 -18.55
N GLN A 33 28.07 -1.87 -17.97
CA GLN A 33 26.61 -1.72 -17.95
C GLN A 33 26.05 -1.35 -19.34
N PRO A 34 24.96 -1.97 -19.84
CA PRO A 34 24.19 -1.39 -20.93
C PRO A 34 23.31 -0.25 -20.40
N LYS A 35 23.78 1.00 -20.53
CA LYS A 35 22.96 2.21 -20.32
C LYS A 35 21.82 2.26 -21.35
N ILE A 36 20.63 1.80 -20.99
CA ILE A 36 19.42 2.06 -21.77
C ILE A 36 18.26 2.45 -20.85
N ILE A 37 18.26 3.72 -20.42
CA ILE A 37 17.03 4.45 -20.15
C ILE A 37 16.79 5.31 -21.39
N ARG A 38 16.00 4.80 -22.35
CA ARG A 38 15.46 5.62 -23.44
C ARG A 38 14.09 6.09 -22.99
N SER A 39 13.98 7.37 -22.63
CA SER A 39 12.71 8.03 -22.36
C SER A 39 11.80 7.99 -23.60
N PRO A 40 10.47 7.92 -23.42
CA PRO A 40 9.55 7.95 -24.55
C PRO A 40 9.56 9.35 -25.17
N ARG A 41 9.95 9.43 -26.45
CA ARG A 41 9.92 10.66 -27.23
C ARG A 41 8.47 11.01 -27.55
N SER A 42 7.92 12.03 -26.88
CA SER A 42 6.62 12.61 -27.23
C SER A 42 6.68 13.19 -28.64
N ARG A 43 5.74 12.75 -29.48
CA ARG A 43 5.62 13.15 -30.88
C ARG A 43 4.83 14.47 -30.91
N ASN A 44 5.52 15.59 -30.68
CA ASN A 44 4.94 16.90 -30.99
C ASN A 44 4.82 17.03 -32.51
N VAL A 45 3.60 16.92 -33.04
CA VAL A 45 3.26 17.33 -34.41
C VAL A 45 2.76 18.77 -34.32
N ARG A 46 3.56 19.72 -34.81
CA ARG A 46 3.15 21.11 -35.00
C ARG A 46 3.34 21.48 -36.48
N GLY A 47 2.21 21.75 -37.14
CA GLY A 47 2.09 22.70 -38.25
C GLY A 47 2.28 22.14 -39.66
N GLY A 48 1.27 22.32 -40.52
CA GLY A 48 1.45 22.24 -41.97
C GLY A 48 0.22 21.95 -42.81
N ASN A 49 -0.68 22.94 -42.93
CA ASN A 49 -1.52 23.28 -44.09
C ASN A 49 -2.27 22.22 -44.95
N GLN A 50 -3.59 22.44 -44.94
CA GLN A 50 -4.56 22.38 -46.06
C GLN A 50 -5.17 21.03 -46.51
N PRO A 51 -6.51 20.95 -46.61
CA PRO A 51 -7.23 19.81 -47.17
C PRO A 51 -7.47 19.98 -48.68
N PRO A 52 -7.76 18.88 -49.39
CA PRO A 52 -8.83 18.98 -50.37
C PRO A 52 -9.82 17.82 -50.21
N ASN A 53 -10.99 18.18 -49.69
CA ASN A 53 -12.31 17.91 -50.26
C ASN A 53 -12.34 17.00 -51.50
N ARG A 54 -12.72 15.72 -51.35
CA ARG A 54 -13.38 14.94 -52.40
C ARG A 54 -14.49 14.07 -51.82
N LYS A 55 -15.72 14.39 -52.23
CA LYS A 55 -16.95 13.62 -51.99
C LYS A 55 -16.84 12.20 -52.58
N PRO A 56 -17.56 11.21 -52.01
CA PRO A 56 -17.59 9.85 -52.55
C PRO A 56 -18.65 9.75 -53.66
N LYS A 57 -18.37 8.95 -54.69
CA LYS A 57 -19.41 8.43 -55.59
C LYS A 57 -19.15 6.93 -55.82
N PRO A 58 -20.18 6.06 -55.72
CA PRO A 58 -20.02 4.61 -55.78
C PRO A 58 -20.29 4.05 -57.19
N SER A 59 -20.16 2.72 -57.32
CA SER A 59 -20.39 1.83 -58.47
C SER A 59 -19.14 1.57 -59.34
N ALA A 60 -18.86 0.38 -59.87
CA ALA A 60 -19.70 -0.80 -60.11
C ALA A 60 -18.89 -2.11 -60.12
N LYS A 61 -19.63 -3.22 -60.10
CA LYS A 61 -19.20 -4.63 -60.13
C LYS A 61 -18.44 -5.02 -61.41
N ALA A 62 -17.70 -6.13 -61.26
CA ALA A 62 -17.56 -7.27 -62.18
C ALA A 62 -16.24 -7.45 -62.97
N ALA A 63 -15.47 -8.43 -62.49
CA ALA A 63 -15.16 -9.70 -63.18
C ALA A 63 -13.79 -9.92 -63.85
N LYS A 64 -13.37 -11.19 -63.69
CA LYS A 64 -12.39 -12.02 -64.43
C LYS A 64 -10.94 -11.91 -63.93
N ALA A 65 -10.49 -12.88 -63.12
CA ALA A 65 -9.99 -14.20 -63.51
C ALA A 65 -8.61 -14.16 -64.17
N ALA A 66 -7.57 -14.52 -63.39
CA ALA A 66 -6.30 -15.00 -63.93
C ALA A 66 -5.79 -16.17 -63.07
N LYS A 67 -5.82 -17.33 -63.72
CA LYS A 67 -5.30 -18.63 -63.32
C LYS A 67 -3.80 -18.53 -63.04
N GLY A 68 -3.34 -19.06 -61.91
CA GLY A 68 -1.91 -19.17 -61.58
C GLY A 68 -1.64 -20.46 -60.81
N ASN A 69 -1.67 -21.56 -61.54
CA ASN A 69 -1.43 -22.93 -61.09
C ASN A 69 0.06 -23.12 -60.76
N LYS A 70 0.42 -23.51 -59.53
CA LYS A 70 1.70 -24.17 -59.22
C LYS A 70 1.55 -25.12 -58.03
N ASN A 71 1.29 -26.38 -58.38
CA ASN A 71 1.53 -27.54 -57.52
C ASN A 71 3.03 -27.67 -57.23
N GLY A 72 3.37 -27.90 -55.97
CA GLY A 72 4.66 -28.39 -55.47
C GLY A 72 4.42 -29.27 -54.25
N PRO A 73 5.20 -30.35 -54.04
CA PRO A 73 4.68 -31.61 -53.52
C PRO A 73 4.63 -31.70 -51.99
N ARG A 74 3.60 -32.41 -51.52
CA ARG A 74 3.47 -32.96 -50.16
C ARG A 74 4.73 -33.78 -49.76
N ARG A 75 5.25 -33.54 -48.56
CA ARG A 75 5.88 -34.56 -47.67
C ARG A 75 6.22 -33.97 -46.31
N ASN A 76 5.34 -34.21 -45.33
CA ASN A 76 5.64 -34.83 -44.02
C ASN A 76 4.41 -34.70 -43.12
N ALA A 77 3.44 -35.57 -43.39
CA ALA A 77 2.45 -35.98 -42.39
C ALA A 77 3.08 -37.12 -41.60
N ARG A 78 3.68 -36.82 -40.44
CA ARG A 78 4.04 -37.81 -39.41
C ARG A 78 4.07 -37.14 -38.03
N SER A 79 2.88 -36.85 -37.50
CA SER A 79 2.51 -36.91 -36.07
C SER A 79 1.14 -36.25 -35.82
N SER A 80 0.10 -36.57 -36.60
CA SER A 80 -1.24 -35.97 -36.44
C SER A 80 -2.16 -36.80 -35.54
N GLU A 81 -1.61 -37.48 -34.53
CA GLU A 81 -2.42 -38.30 -33.61
C GLU A 81 -2.33 -37.80 -32.15
N ASN A 82 -1.37 -36.91 -31.84
CA ASN A 82 -1.32 -36.14 -30.58
C ASN A 82 -1.70 -34.66 -30.74
N ASP A 83 -1.76 -34.15 -31.99
CA ASP A 83 -1.97 -32.73 -32.30
C ASP A 83 -3.42 -32.29 -32.00
N GLU A 84 -4.40 -33.18 -32.18
CA GLU A 84 -5.82 -32.86 -31.91
C GLU A 84 -6.13 -32.70 -30.42
N GLY A 85 -5.37 -33.37 -29.55
CA GLY A 85 -5.48 -33.22 -28.09
C GLY A 85 -4.80 -31.94 -27.59
N GLU A 86 -3.60 -31.64 -28.10
CA GLU A 86 -2.85 -30.41 -27.76
C GLU A 86 -3.54 -29.16 -28.32
N ASP A 87 -4.15 -29.22 -29.51
CA ASP A 87 -4.94 -28.12 -30.10
C ASP A 87 -6.25 -27.86 -29.32
N ALA A 88 -6.89 -28.90 -28.81
CA ALA A 88 -8.08 -28.77 -27.97
C ALA A 88 -7.74 -28.16 -26.60
N GLU A 89 -6.61 -28.55 -26.00
CA GLU A 89 -6.11 -27.96 -24.77
C GLU A 89 -5.67 -26.49 -24.98
N ALA A 90 -4.98 -26.18 -26.08
CA ALA A 90 -4.60 -24.82 -26.44
C ALA A 90 -5.83 -23.92 -26.66
N ALA A 91 -6.86 -24.42 -27.34
CA ALA A 91 -8.13 -23.71 -27.53
C ALA A 91 -8.86 -23.47 -26.20
N ALA A 92 -8.83 -24.44 -25.26
CA ALA A 92 -9.40 -24.26 -23.93
C ALA A 92 -8.63 -23.21 -23.11
N ILE A 93 -7.30 -23.19 -23.19
CA ILE A 93 -6.45 -22.18 -22.56
C ILE A 93 -6.74 -20.79 -23.14
N ASP A 94 -6.86 -20.68 -24.47
CA ASP A 94 -7.18 -19.43 -25.14
C ASP A 94 -8.57 -18.90 -24.76
N GLN A 95 -9.56 -19.78 -24.59
CA GLN A 95 -10.88 -19.41 -24.06
C GLN A 95 -10.80 -18.88 -22.64
N ILE A 96 -10.04 -19.54 -21.75
CA ILE A 96 -9.83 -19.08 -20.37
C ILE A 96 -9.11 -17.71 -20.36
N LEU A 97 -8.11 -17.52 -21.20
CA LEU A 97 -7.40 -16.25 -21.34
C LEU A 97 -8.32 -15.15 -21.86
N GLN A 98 -9.16 -15.43 -22.86
CA GLN A 98 -10.15 -14.49 -23.37
C GLN A 98 -11.19 -14.13 -22.30
N GLU A 99 -11.66 -15.10 -21.52
CA GLU A 99 -12.55 -14.84 -20.39
C GLU A 99 -11.88 -13.98 -19.32
N GLN A 100 -10.62 -14.23 -18.99
CA GLN A 100 -9.86 -13.41 -18.06
C GLN A 100 -9.68 -11.99 -18.59
N VAL A 101 -9.38 -11.84 -19.88
CA VAL A 101 -9.28 -10.53 -20.55
C VAL A 101 -10.61 -9.80 -20.47
N VAL A 102 -11.75 -10.46 -20.75
CA VAL A 102 -13.08 -9.84 -20.66
C VAL A 102 -13.42 -9.47 -19.21
N LYS A 103 -13.15 -10.35 -18.24
CA LYS A 103 -13.38 -10.10 -16.80
C LYS A 103 -12.48 -8.98 -16.25
N SER A 104 -11.27 -8.82 -16.81
CA SER A 104 -10.34 -7.76 -16.43
C SER A 104 -10.68 -6.38 -17.00
N ARG A 105 -11.59 -6.30 -17.98
CA ARG A 105 -12.02 -5.00 -18.52
C ARG A 105 -12.81 -4.26 -17.44
N PRO A 106 -12.44 -3.01 -17.12
CA PRO A 106 -13.19 -2.23 -16.14
C PRO A 106 -14.61 -1.99 -16.66
N THR A 107 -15.60 -2.39 -15.87
CA THR A 107 -17.00 -2.07 -16.16
C THR A 107 -17.23 -0.59 -15.86
N PRO A 108 -17.83 0.19 -16.78
CA PRO A 108 -18.15 1.58 -16.51
C PRO A 108 -19.28 1.63 -15.47
N ILE A 109 -18.94 2.09 -14.26
CA ILE A 109 -19.91 2.31 -13.19
C ILE A 109 -20.34 3.77 -13.25
N ARG A 110 -21.64 4.02 -13.36
CA ARG A 110 -22.19 5.39 -13.31
C ARG A 110 -22.09 5.89 -11.87
N TYR A 111 -21.48 7.05 -11.67
CA TYR A 111 -21.45 7.68 -10.36
C TYR A 111 -22.84 8.20 -10.00
N GLU A 112 -23.36 7.72 -8.88
CA GLU A 112 -24.56 8.25 -8.25
C GLU A 112 -24.11 9.14 -7.08
N PRO A 113 -24.32 10.46 -7.17
CA PRO A 113 -23.95 11.35 -6.07
C PRO A 113 -24.78 10.99 -4.85
N GLN A 114 -24.08 10.72 -3.74
CA GLN A 114 -24.74 10.53 -2.45
C GLN A 114 -25.19 11.89 -1.92
N GLU A 115 -26.37 11.93 -1.31
CA GLU A 115 -26.85 13.12 -0.63
C GLU A 115 -25.92 13.46 0.55
N ILE A 116 -25.53 14.74 0.63
CA ILE A 116 -24.61 15.21 1.67
C ILE A 116 -25.37 15.28 2.98
N ASN A 117 -25.15 14.28 3.83
CA ASN A 117 -25.76 14.17 5.14
C ASN A 117 -24.79 14.56 6.26
N TYR A 118 -25.33 14.99 7.40
CA TYR A 118 -24.52 15.38 8.55
C TYR A 118 -23.56 14.26 9.02
N SER A 119 -23.98 12.98 8.90
CA SER A 119 -23.13 11.82 9.19
C SER A 119 -21.89 11.76 8.31
N THR A 120 -22.02 12.02 7.01
CA THR A 120 -20.91 12.03 6.05
C THR A 120 -19.93 13.18 6.33
N LEU A 121 -20.45 14.32 6.80
CA LEU A 121 -19.63 15.48 7.14
C LEU A 121 -18.83 15.28 8.44
N LYS A 122 -19.31 14.46 9.37
CA LYS A 122 -18.60 14.19 10.65
C LYS A 122 -17.23 13.55 10.44
N GLU A 123 -17.07 12.72 9.43
CA GLU A 123 -15.80 12.03 9.13
C GLU A 123 -14.70 13.03 8.77
N THR A 124 -15.05 14.06 8.00
CA THR A 124 -14.13 15.11 7.53
C THR A 124 -14.16 16.36 8.41
N TRP A 125 -14.76 16.29 9.59
CA TRP A 125 -14.96 17.47 10.44
C TRP A 125 -13.61 17.93 11.04
N PRO A 126 -13.34 19.25 11.10
CA PRO A 126 -12.06 19.74 11.59
C PRO A 126 -11.90 19.50 13.11
N SER A 127 -10.71 19.09 13.52
CA SER A 127 -10.33 18.80 14.92
C SER A 127 -9.96 20.05 15.72
N ILE A 128 -10.87 21.02 15.76
CA ILE A 128 -10.66 22.31 16.45
C ILE A 128 -11.30 22.28 17.85
N PRO A 129 -10.71 22.85 18.91
CA PRO A 129 -11.27 22.81 20.27
C PRO A 129 -12.45 23.78 20.51
N THR A 130 -13.25 24.11 19.48
CA THR A 130 -14.35 25.07 19.56
C THR A 130 -15.68 24.42 19.90
N ASP A 131 -16.19 23.56 19.02
CA ASP A 131 -17.52 22.93 19.12
C ASP A 131 -17.42 21.45 19.58
N MET A 132 -18.53 20.89 20.05
CA MET A 132 -18.63 19.48 20.46
C MET A 132 -18.24 18.52 19.33
N ASN A 133 -18.70 18.78 18.11
CA ASN A 133 -18.37 17.94 16.95
C ASN A 133 -16.88 18.00 16.65
N SER A 134 -16.30 19.20 16.71
CA SER A 134 -14.86 19.41 16.51
C SER A 134 -14.00 18.73 17.58
N ARG A 135 -14.47 18.68 18.84
CA ARG A 135 -13.80 17.90 19.90
C ARG A 135 -13.90 16.40 19.67
N SER A 136 -15.04 15.91 19.17
CA SER A 136 -15.19 14.49 18.82
C SER A 136 -14.30 14.09 17.64
N ALA A 137 -14.15 14.98 16.65
CA ALA A 137 -13.22 14.80 15.53
C ALA A 137 -11.76 14.75 16.00
N ALA A 138 -11.38 15.58 16.98
CA ALA A 138 -10.05 15.53 17.59
C ALA A 138 -9.77 14.18 18.27
N VAL A 139 -10.75 13.62 19.01
CA VAL A 139 -10.63 12.28 19.60
C VAL A 139 -10.47 11.22 18.51
N TYR A 140 -11.30 11.28 17.48
CA TYR A 140 -11.25 10.34 16.36
C TYR A 140 -9.92 10.39 15.62
N GLU A 141 -9.38 11.58 15.33
CA GLU A 141 -8.07 11.75 14.70
C GLU A 141 -6.95 11.07 15.50
N LYS A 142 -6.95 11.24 16.83
CA LYS A 142 -5.97 10.58 17.71
C LYS A 142 -6.12 9.07 17.73
N LEU A 143 -7.35 8.57 17.83
CA LEU A 143 -7.62 7.13 17.78
C LEU A 143 -7.24 6.53 16.41
N SER A 144 -7.49 7.26 15.32
CA SER A 144 -7.11 6.87 13.96
C SER A 144 -5.59 6.79 13.84
N SER A 145 -4.86 7.80 14.33
CA SER A 145 -3.40 7.81 14.36
C SER A 145 -2.82 6.67 15.22
N LEU A 146 -3.38 6.38 16.40
CA LEU A 146 -2.98 5.26 17.26
C LEU A 146 -3.32 3.90 16.62
N GLY A 147 -4.43 3.82 15.91
CA GLY A 147 -4.81 2.69 15.08
C GLY A 147 -3.93 2.54 13.83
N GLY A 148 -3.01 3.47 13.59
CA GLY A 148 -2.13 3.59 12.43
C GLY A 148 -2.87 3.73 11.11
N ARG A 149 -4.09 4.28 11.14
CA ARG A 149 -4.83 4.68 9.96
C ARG A 149 -4.39 6.08 9.53
N PHE A 150 -4.59 6.36 8.24
CA PHE A 150 -4.32 7.67 7.66
C PHE A 150 -5.64 8.42 7.47
N ALA A 151 -5.61 9.75 7.55
CA ALA A 151 -6.78 10.57 7.30
C ALA A 151 -7.32 10.31 5.89
N ASN A 152 -8.63 10.03 5.78
CA ASN A 152 -9.32 9.68 4.54
C ASN A 152 -8.71 8.48 3.78
N GLY A 153 -7.91 7.65 4.47
CA GLY A 153 -7.20 6.52 3.89
C GLY A 153 -7.92 5.21 4.13
N TYR A 154 -8.00 4.38 3.09
CA TYR A 154 -8.45 2.99 3.24
C TYR A 154 -7.30 2.12 3.77
N VAL A 155 -7.56 1.41 4.86
CA VAL A 155 -6.68 0.36 5.38
C VAL A 155 -7.43 -0.95 5.28
N PRO A 156 -6.94 -1.94 4.52
CA PRO A 156 -7.67 -3.16 4.28
C PRO A 156 -7.77 -4.03 5.55
N PRO A 157 -8.86 -4.78 5.74
CA PRO A 157 -9.10 -5.57 6.96
C PRO A 157 -7.99 -6.58 7.28
N TYR A 158 -7.34 -7.18 6.27
CA TYR A 158 -6.21 -8.10 6.48
C TYR A 158 -5.00 -7.43 7.16
N GLU A 159 -4.79 -6.12 6.94
CA GLU A 159 -3.73 -5.37 7.63
C GLU A 159 -4.12 -5.07 9.08
N LEU A 160 -5.38 -4.75 9.32
CA LEU A 160 -5.92 -4.55 10.67
C LEU A 160 -5.80 -5.85 11.49
N GLY A 161 -6.16 -6.99 10.91
CA GLY A 161 -5.98 -8.30 11.53
C GLY A 161 -4.49 -8.59 11.83
N ARG A 162 -3.59 -8.28 10.90
CA ARG A 162 -2.14 -8.42 11.15
C ARG A 162 -1.65 -7.55 12.31
N ARG A 163 -2.19 -6.35 12.49
CA ARG A 163 -1.84 -5.46 13.61
C ARG A 163 -2.41 -5.95 14.93
N LEU A 164 -3.65 -6.41 14.92
CA LEU A 164 -4.28 -7.04 16.09
C LEU A 164 -3.48 -8.27 16.56
N TRP A 165 -3.01 -9.11 15.63
CA TRP A 165 -2.12 -10.24 15.93
C TRP A 165 -0.79 -9.82 16.58
N LYS A 166 -0.25 -8.66 16.20
CA LYS A 166 0.98 -8.08 16.80
C LYS A 166 0.73 -7.44 18.17
N GLY A 167 -0.52 -7.37 18.64
CA GLY A 167 -0.89 -6.69 19.88
C GLY A 167 -0.88 -5.15 19.77
N GLN A 168 -1.07 -4.61 18.56
CA GLN A 168 -1.18 -3.17 18.34
C GLN A 168 -2.63 -2.70 18.46
N SER A 169 -2.83 -1.41 18.78
CA SER A 169 -4.14 -0.76 18.75
C SER A 169 -4.70 -0.70 17.33
N VAL A 170 -6.01 -0.93 17.18
CA VAL A 170 -6.71 -0.94 15.89
C VAL A 170 -8.02 -0.17 16.04
N LEU A 171 -8.38 0.59 15.00
CA LEU A 171 -9.67 1.26 14.86
C LEU A 171 -10.44 0.65 13.68
N PHE A 172 -11.69 0.27 13.89
CA PHE A 172 -12.59 -0.24 12.85
C PHE A 172 -13.59 0.85 12.45
N HIS A 173 -13.88 0.97 11.15
CA HIS A 173 -14.92 1.89 10.67
C HIS A 173 -16.30 1.25 10.80
N ASN A 174 -16.40 -0.02 10.39
CA ASN A 174 -17.62 -0.79 10.35
C ASN A 174 -17.46 -2.13 11.10
N GLU A 175 -18.58 -2.75 11.45
CA GLU A 175 -18.59 -4.09 12.04
C GLU A 175 -18.11 -5.16 11.05
N ASN A 176 -18.36 -4.97 9.76
CA ASN A 176 -17.85 -5.86 8.71
C ASN A 176 -16.32 -5.87 8.67
N ASP A 177 -15.68 -4.69 8.70
CA ASP A 177 -14.21 -4.57 8.79
C ASP A 177 -13.66 -5.31 10.02
N LYS A 178 -14.38 -5.23 11.14
CA LYS A 178 -14.02 -5.91 12.39
C LYS A 178 -14.10 -7.42 12.24
N ALA A 179 -15.18 -7.94 11.63
CA ALA A 179 -15.36 -9.37 11.40
C ALA A 179 -14.25 -9.93 10.48
N GLU A 180 -13.99 -9.28 9.35
CA GLU A 180 -12.93 -9.70 8.41
C GLU A 180 -11.53 -9.63 9.05
N ALA A 181 -11.25 -8.58 9.81
CA ALA A 181 -9.98 -8.47 10.54
C ALA A 181 -9.82 -9.58 11.59
N LEU A 182 -10.92 -9.98 12.26
CA LEU A 182 -10.93 -11.06 13.23
C LEU A 182 -10.72 -12.42 12.57
N GLU A 183 -11.31 -12.66 11.40
CA GLU A 183 -11.07 -13.85 10.59
C GLU A 183 -9.61 -13.96 10.16
N GLU A 184 -9.02 -12.85 9.69
CA GLU A 184 -7.60 -12.81 9.33
C GLU A 184 -6.68 -13.03 10.54
N THR A 185 -7.03 -12.54 11.74
CA THR A 185 -6.29 -12.93 12.95
C THR A 185 -6.37 -14.42 13.26
N LYS A 186 -7.55 -15.04 13.12
CA LYS A 186 -7.72 -16.48 13.35
C LYS A 186 -6.90 -17.29 12.34
N ARG A 187 -6.89 -16.87 11.08
CA ARG A 187 -6.05 -17.44 10.03
C ARG A 187 -4.56 -17.36 10.39
N LEU A 188 -4.08 -16.20 10.85
CA LEU A 188 -2.70 -16.03 11.29
C LEU A 188 -2.36 -16.89 12.52
N ALA A 189 -3.31 -17.06 13.44
CA ALA A 189 -3.16 -17.91 14.60
C ALA A 189 -3.03 -19.39 14.21
N GLN A 190 -3.86 -19.87 13.28
CA GLN A 190 -3.79 -21.21 12.72
C GLN A 190 -2.47 -21.45 12.00
N LEU A 191 -2.06 -20.56 11.09
CA LEU A 191 -0.77 -20.67 10.40
C LEU A 191 0.42 -20.72 11.36
N ARG A 192 0.33 -20.02 12.50
CA ARG A 192 1.37 -20.08 13.53
C ARG A 192 1.35 -21.40 14.28
N ALA A 193 0.18 -21.90 14.65
CA ALA A 193 0.01 -23.19 15.29
C ALA A 193 0.50 -24.33 14.39
N ASP A 194 0.08 -24.38 13.14
CA ASP A 194 0.50 -25.39 12.15
C ASP A 194 2.02 -25.42 12.00
N ARG A 195 2.67 -24.25 11.93
CA ARG A 195 4.13 -24.15 11.86
C ARG A 195 4.81 -24.70 13.11
N ILE A 196 4.22 -24.49 14.29
CA ILE A 196 4.76 -25.03 15.54
C ILE A 196 4.52 -26.55 15.59
N SER A 197 3.34 -27.01 15.19
CA SER A 197 2.98 -28.43 15.14
C SER A 197 3.89 -29.21 14.19
N GLN A 198 4.15 -28.70 12.99
CA GLN A 198 5.11 -29.29 12.05
C GLN A 198 6.54 -29.37 12.62
N ARG A 199 6.95 -28.38 13.42
CA ARG A 199 8.29 -28.33 14.01
C ARG A 199 8.44 -29.24 15.24
N LYS A 200 7.39 -29.34 16.07
CA LYS A 200 7.41 -30.10 17.32
C LYS A 200 6.92 -31.54 17.17
N GLY A 201 6.14 -31.82 16.12
CA GLY A 201 5.47 -33.12 15.91
C GLY A 201 4.12 -33.24 16.62
N ASP A 202 3.83 -32.36 17.59
CA ASP A 202 2.60 -32.39 18.38
C ASP A 202 1.54 -31.42 17.84
N LEU A 203 0.27 -31.79 17.91
CA LEU A 203 -0.83 -30.89 17.55
C LEU A 203 -0.95 -29.76 18.57
N VAL A 204 -0.59 -28.54 18.16
CA VAL A 204 -0.73 -27.33 18.97
C VAL A 204 -2.00 -26.59 18.57
N GLU A 205 -2.80 -26.21 19.56
CA GLU A 205 -4.01 -25.43 19.33
C GLU A 205 -3.70 -23.98 18.94
N PRO A 206 -4.48 -23.37 18.02
CA PRO A 206 -4.33 -21.98 17.64
C PRO A 206 -4.62 -21.04 18.82
N ARG A 207 -3.77 -20.02 18.98
CA ARG A 207 -3.98 -18.98 19.99
C ARG A 207 -5.29 -18.24 19.72
N ASN A 208 -6.19 -18.21 20.70
CA ASN A 208 -7.36 -17.36 20.64
C ASN A 208 -6.93 -15.89 20.79
N VAL A 209 -7.26 -15.06 19.80
CA VAL A 209 -7.01 -13.61 19.81
C VAL A 209 -8.35 -12.92 19.64
N GLU A 210 -8.78 -12.28 20.72
CA GLU A 210 -10.04 -11.55 20.76
C GLU A 210 -9.77 -10.04 20.75
N PHE A 211 -10.73 -9.29 20.22
CA PHE A 211 -10.68 -7.83 20.28
C PHE A 211 -11.33 -7.35 21.58
N SER A 212 -10.52 -6.79 22.48
CA SER A 212 -11.01 -6.12 23.68
C SER A 212 -11.28 -4.63 23.37
N PRO A 213 -12.52 -4.16 23.51
CA PRO A 213 -12.81 -2.73 23.38
C PRO A 213 -12.15 -1.93 24.52
N ILE A 214 -12.00 -0.62 24.32
CA ILE A 214 -11.44 0.27 25.34
C ILE A 214 -12.36 0.33 26.57
N ASP A 215 -11.78 0.13 27.75
CA ASP A 215 -12.51 0.21 29.04
C ASP A 215 -13.10 1.60 29.31
N ALA A 216 -14.20 1.63 30.06
CA ALA A 216 -14.88 2.87 30.45
C ALA A 216 -13.99 3.84 31.26
N ALA A 217 -13.00 3.34 32.00
CA ALA A 217 -12.03 4.18 32.71
C ALA A 217 -11.08 4.89 31.73
N ASN A 218 -10.61 4.16 30.72
CA ASN A 218 -9.71 4.68 29.69
C ASN A 218 -10.45 5.65 28.77
N THR A 219 -11.72 5.39 28.44
CA THR A 219 -12.54 6.37 27.67
C THR A 219 -12.73 7.66 28.44
N LYS A 220 -13.02 7.60 29.75
CA LYS A 220 -13.12 8.80 30.61
C LYS A 220 -11.81 9.57 30.68
N SER A 221 -10.68 8.88 30.81
CA SER A 221 -9.35 9.52 30.80
C SER A 221 -9.06 10.22 29.47
N LEU A 222 -9.41 9.58 28.35
CA LEU A 222 -9.27 10.14 27.01
C LEU A 222 -10.16 11.39 26.83
N MET A 223 -11.41 11.32 27.27
CA MET A 223 -12.31 12.47 27.23
C MET A 223 -11.83 13.62 28.13
N GLY A 224 -11.35 13.31 29.34
CA GLY A 224 -10.79 14.32 30.25
C GLY A 224 -9.60 15.06 29.64
N THR A 225 -8.70 14.34 28.99
CA THR A 225 -7.48 14.93 28.39
C THR A 225 -7.77 15.67 27.09
N PHE A 226 -8.42 15.03 26.11
CA PHE A 226 -8.59 15.58 24.76
C PHE A 226 -9.83 16.48 24.59
N VAL A 227 -10.90 16.25 25.34
CA VAL A 227 -12.15 17.03 25.22
C VAL A 227 -12.19 18.14 26.27
N GLN A 228 -11.85 17.83 27.52
CA GLN A 228 -11.90 18.80 28.62
C GLN A 228 -10.57 19.55 28.84
N GLY A 229 -9.46 19.05 28.31
CA GLY A 229 -8.14 19.65 28.53
C GLY A 229 -7.64 19.51 29.98
N ASN A 230 -8.11 18.49 30.70
CA ASN A 230 -7.65 18.20 32.06
C ASN A 230 -6.29 17.49 32.02
N TYR A 231 -5.24 18.29 31.85
CA TYR A 231 -3.87 17.82 31.90
C TYR A 231 -3.36 17.80 33.34
N PRO A 232 -2.50 16.82 33.71
CA PRO A 232 -1.95 16.74 35.05
C PRO A 232 -1.18 18.02 35.38
N LYS A 233 -1.69 18.77 36.37
CA LYS A 233 -1.04 19.98 36.86
C LYS A 233 0.32 19.60 37.45
N SER A 234 1.32 20.45 37.22
CA SER A 234 2.62 20.28 37.86
C SER A 234 2.47 20.73 39.31
N GLU A 235 2.15 19.79 40.20
CA GLU A 235 2.25 20.06 41.63
C GLU A 235 3.73 20.14 41.97
N VAL A 236 4.22 21.37 42.18
CA VAL A 236 5.51 21.56 42.85
C VAL A 236 5.29 21.01 44.25
N GLY A 237 5.84 19.83 44.54
CA GLY A 237 5.82 19.29 45.89
C GLY A 237 6.29 20.39 46.85
N LYS A 238 5.53 20.63 47.92
CA LYS A 238 5.84 21.69 48.92
C LYS A 238 7.25 21.54 49.50
N ASP A 239 7.85 20.36 49.36
CA ASP A 239 9.18 19.99 49.84
C ASP A 239 10.27 19.91 48.74
N GLY A 240 9.92 20.22 47.48
CA GLY A 240 10.83 20.19 46.33
C GLY A 240 11.55 21.53 46.09
N HIS A 241 12.80 21.48 45.58
CA HIS A 241 13.53 22.68 45.19
C HIS A 241 12.77 23.43 44.08
N ALA A 242 12.54 24.75 44.23
CA ALA A 242 11.74 25.55 43.28
C ALA A 242 12.16 25.36 41.81
N VAL A 243 13.48 25.28 41.57
CA VAL A 243 14.08 25.01 40.25
C VAL A 243 13.61 23.68 39.62
N LEU A 244 13.39 22.61 40.41
CA LEU A 244 12.88 21.34 39.88
C LEU A 244 11.43 21.45 39.42
N GLY A 245 10.63 22.30 40.07
CA GLY A 245 9.27 22.63 39.66
C GLY A 245 9.23 23.33 38.31
N GLU A 246 10.10 24.32 38.09
CA GLU A 246 10.18 25.04 36.81
C GLU A 246 10.75 24.17 35.69
N VAL A 247 11.80 23.40 35.99
CA VAL A 247 12.39 22.44 35.05
C VAL A 247 11.36 21.41 34.61
N SER A 248 10.64 20.78 35.54
CA SER A 248 9.63 19.78 35.20
C SER A 248 8.48 20.36 34.37
N LYS A 249 8.04 21.59 34.66
CA LYS A 249 7.04 22.33 33.87
C LYS A 249 7.53 22.56 32.43
N ASN A 250 8.78 23.01 32.25
CA ASN A 250 9.36 23.27 30.94
C ASN A 250 9.58 21.98 30.13
N LEU A 251 10.03 20.91 30.77
CA LEU A 251 10.22 19.60 30.13
C LEU A 251 8.88 19.01 29.65
N ARG A 252 7.81 19.16 30.44
CA ARG A 252 6.47 18.67 30.05
C ARG A 252 5.92 19.40 28.82
N ASN A 253 6.14 20.71 28.72
CA ASN A 253 5.66 21.51 27.59
C ASN A 253 6.50 21.33 26.32
N ASN A 254 7.68 20.71 26.43
CA ASN A 254 8.59 20.52 25.31
C ASN A 254 8.52 19.08 24.77
N GLY A 255 7.89 18.91 23.61
CA GLY A 255 7.77 17.62 22.93
C GLY A 255 9.11 16.91 22.65
N THR A 256 10.21 17.67 22.51
CA THR A 256 11.56 17.12 22.28
C THR A 256 12.04 16.25 23.45
N TYR A 257 11.60 16.56 24.67
CA TYR A 257 12.00 15.86 25.88
C TYR A 257 11.06 14.73 26.27
N GLN A 258 9.86 14.64 25.66
CA GLN A 258 8.89 13.58 25.94
C GLN A 258 9.28 12.19 25.38
N THR A 259 10.41 12.07 24.71
CA THR A 259 10.95 10.77 24.29
C THR A 259 11.36 9.91 25.50
N THR A 260 11.20 8.59 25.38
CA THR A 260 11.49 7.61 26.44
C THR A 260 12.85 7.86 27.10
N GLY A 261 12.84 8.15 28.41
CA GLY A 261 14.03 8.25 29.24
C GLY A 261 14.73 9.62 29.27
N LYS A 262 14.44 10.57 28.37
CA LYS A 262 15.16 11.86 28.35
C LYS A 262 14.74 12.79 29.49
N THR A 263 13.44 12.89 29.76
CA THR A 263 12.94 13.66 30.90
C THR A 263 13.53 13.16 32.22
N SER A 264 13.52 11.84 32.45
CA SER A 264 14.05 11.25 33.68
C SER A 264 15.56 11.41 33.82
N GLN A 265 16.32 11.23 32.73
CA GLN A 265 17.77 11.49 32.72
C GLN A 265 18.09 12.94 33.06
N PHE A 266 17.35 13.89 32.47
CA PHE A 266 17.55 15.31 32.73
C PHE A 266 17.24 15.66 34.19
N ILE A 267 16.07 15.23 34.69
CA ILE A 267 15.66 15.47 36.08
C ILE A 267 16.67 14.86 37.06
N ALA A 268 17.08 13.60 36.85
CA ALA A 268 18.08 12.95 37.69
C ALA A 268 19.42 13.69 37.72
N LYS A 269 19.85 14.27 36.58
CA LYS A 269 21.08 15.07 36.53
C LYS A 269 20.94 16.38 37.30
N VAL A 270 19.81 17.07 37.16
CA VAL A 270 19.55 18.31 37.92
C VAL A 270 19.46 18.02 39.42
N GLU A 271 18.77 16.96 39.83
CA GLU A 271 18.71 16.52 41.23
C GLU A 271 20.10 16.19 41.80
N SER A 272 20.95 15.53 41.01
CA SER A 272 22.34 15.24 41.38
C SER A 272 23.17 16.51 41.62
N LEU A 273 23.05 17.51 40.74
CA LEU A 273 23.77 18.79 40.87
C LEU A 273 23.26 19.62 42.05
N VAL A 274 21.94 19.68 42.25
CA VAL A 274 21.32 20.37 43.37
C VAL A 274 21.73 19.74 44.70
N SER A 275 21.79 18.40 44.76
CA SER A 275 22.21 17.66 45.95
C SER A 275 23.71 17.81 46.23
N ALA A 276 24.55 17.86 45.19
CA ALA A 276 25.99 18.09 45.34
C ALA A 276 26.30 19.50 45.88
N GLY A 277 25.60 20.53 45.39
CA GLY A 277 25.78 21.91 45.87
C GLY A 277 25.45 22.08 47.36
N ARG A 278 24.45 21.37 47.89
CA ARG A 278 24.07 21.42 49.33
C ARG A 278 25.17 20.91 50.26
N LYS A 279 25.98 19.94 49.83
CA LYS A 279 27.04 19.34 50.66
C LYS A 279 28.27 20.25 50.85
N THR A 280 28.40 21.30 50.03
CA THR A 280 29.58 22.18 50.04
C THR A 280 29.46 23.42 50.96
N LYS A 281 28.29 23.69 51.53
CA LYS A 281 28.03 24.84 52.43
C LYS A 281 28.03 24.49 53.92
N SER A 282 28.57 23.33 54.29
CA SER A 282 28.75 22.89 55.67
C SER A 282 30.23 23.04 56.06
N VAL A 283 30.70 24.28 56.21
CA VAL A 283 31.92 24.65 56.94
C VAL A 283 31.66 25.98 57.63
#